data_AF-A0A4W6E5Q0-F1
#
_entry.id   AF-A0A4W6E5Q0-F1
#
_cell.length_a   1.000
_cell.length_b   1.000
_cell.length_c   1.000
_cell.angle_alpha   90.00
_cell.angle_beta   90.00
_cell.angle_gamma   90.00
#
_symmetry.space_group_name_H-M   'P 1'
#
loop_
_entity.id
_entity.type
_entity.pdbx_description
1 polymer ?
#
loop_
_entity_poly.entity_id
_entity_poly.type
_entity_poly.pdbx_seq_one_letter_code
_entity_poly.pdbx_strand_id
1 'polypeptide(L)'
;LVCAECFCEGGEDRRIPLLRDVFDAFPNTPVNIDIKVNNDTLIKKVSELVVKYDREHLTVWGNASNQIVKKCYKENPRIPVLFSFPRVLQLLGLFYTGLLPFVPLKEQFLEIPMPSIITKLKDPDRLTRSQRFITWLADTLLMRKALFQHLTARGIQVYIWVLNDEDDFQRAFDLGATGVMTDFPTRLKDFMDKNGMSKLQ
;
A
#
# COMPACT_ATOMS: atom_id res chain seq x y z
N LEU A 1 10.45 27.83 -11.85
CA LEU A 1 9.67 27.22 -12.95
C LEU A 1 8.79 26.15 -12.31
N VAL A 2 7.59 26.54 -11.89
CA VAL A 2 6.59 25.67 -11.27
C VAL A 2 5.80 25.06 -12.42
N CYS A 3 5.89 23.75 -12.62
CA CYS A 3 5.06 23.07 -13.61
C CYS A 3 3.67 22.88 -13.01
N ALA A 4 2.85 23.93 -13.14
CA ALA A 4 1.40 23.77 -13.16
C ALA A 4 1.06 22.93 -14.40
N GLU A 5 0.06 22.06 -14.30
CA GLU A 5 -0.54 21.31 -15.42
C GLU A 5 0.11 19.96 -15.77
N CYS A 6 0.09 19.01 -14.84
CA CYS A 6 -0.16 17.61 -15.23
C CYS A 6 -1.67 17.45 -15.41
N PHE A 7 -2.21 17.77 -16.58
CA PHE A 7 -3.56 17.37 -16.94
C PHE A 7 -3.55 15.88 -17.30
N CYS A 8 -4.33 15.08 -16.58
CA CYS A 8 -4.74 13.80 -17.12
C CYS A 8 -5.70 14.08 -18.28
N GLU A 9 -5.29 13.85 -19.52
CA GLU A 9 -6.24 13.73 -20.63
C GLU A 9 -7.14 12.52 -20.32
N GLY A 10 -8.29 12.76 -19.70
CA GLY A 10 -9.26 11.72 -19.44
C GLY A 10 -9.71 11.14 -20.78
N GLY A 11 -9.63 9.82 -20.93
CA GLY A 11 -10.21 9.14 -22.08
C GLY A 11 -11.69 9.47 -22.24
N GLU A 12 -12.23 9.27 -23.44
CA GLU A 12 -13.64 9.55 -23.73
C GLU A 12 -14.63 8.65 -22.95
N ASP A 13 -14.15 7.55 -22.36
CA ASP A 13 -14.98 6.63 -21.59
C ASP A 13 -15.41 7.26 -20.25
N ARG A 14 -16.72 7.36 -20.05
CA ARG A 14 -17.37 7.91 -18.86
C ARG A 14 -17.92 6.83 -17.92
N ARG A 15 -17.75 5.54 -18.25
CA ARG A 15 -18.32 4.44 -17.45
C ARG A 15 -17.36 4.00 -16.36
N ILE A 16 -17.91 3.70 -15.18
CA ILE A 16 -17.15 3.10 -14.09
C ILE A 16 -16.90 1.63 -14.46
N PRO A 17 -15.63 1.18 -14.54
CA PRO A 17 -15.31 -0.19 -14.93
C PRO A 17 -15.79 -1.18 -13.87
N LEU A 18 -16.20 -2.37 -14.30
CA LEU A 18 -16.49 -3.47 -13.39
C LEU A 18 -15.20 -4.21 -13.06
N LEU A 19 -15.14 -4.81 -11.87
CA LEU A 19 -13.98 -5.60 -11.45
C LEU A 19 -13.68 -6.75 -12.43
N ARG A 20 -14.73 -7.37 -13.00
CA ARG A 20 -14.59 -8.40 -14.03
C ARG A 20 -13.88 -7.89 -15.29
N ASP A 21 -14.13 -6.65 -15.68
CA ASP A 21 -13.56 -6.08 -16.90
C ASP A 21 -12.05 -5.84 -16.69
N VAL A 22 -11.65 -5.41 -15.49
CA VAL A 22 -10.24 -5.32 -15.08
C VAL A 22 -9.57 -6.71 -15.10
N PHE A 23 -10.28 -7.69 -14.56
CA PHE A 23 -9.84 -9.08 -14.48
C PHE A 23 -9.65 -9.75 -15.85
N ASP A 24 -10.51 -9.43 -16.82
CA ASP A 24 -10.43 -9.88 -18.21
C ASP A 24 -9.29 -9.17 -18.95
N ALA A 25 -9.12 -7.86 -18.75
CA ALA A 25 -8.09 -7.06 -19.42
C ALA A 25 -6.67 -7.36 -18.92
N PHE A 26 -6.52 -7.72 -17.65
CA PHE A 26 -5.22 -7.93 -17.00
C PHE A 26 -5.15 -9.31 -16.32
N PRO A 27 -5.12 -10.41 -17.09
CA PRO A 27 -5.20 -11.77 -16.55
C PRO A 27 -4.05 -12.11 -15.59
N ASN A 28 -2.83 -11.66 -15.91
CA ASN A 28 -1.60 -12.05 -15.21
C ASN A 28 -1.05 -10.94 -14.30
N THR A 29 -1.72 -9.80 -14.20
CA THR A 29 -1.25 -8.67 -13.41
C THR A 29 -1.75 -8.78 -11.97
N PRO A 30 -0.89 -8.64 -10.95
CA PRO A 30 -1.34 -8.54 -9.58
C PRO A 30 -2.30 -7.36 -9.35
N VAL A 31 -3.37 -7.56 -8.58
CA VAL A 31 -4.38 -6.53 -8.30
C VAL A 31 -4.53 -6.33 -6.80
N ASN A 32 -4.47 -5.08 -6.37
CA ASN A 32 -4.75 -4.67 -5.00
C ASN A 32 -6.16 -4.08 -4.88
N ILE A 33 -7.00 -4.67 -4.04
CA ILE A 33 -8.41 -4.31 -3.87
C ILE A 33 -8.67 -3.73 -2.47
N ASP A 34 -8.94 -2.43 -2.40
CA ASP A 34 -9.38 -1.79 -1.16
C ASP A 34 -10.90 -1.84 -1.01
N ILE A 35 -11.38 -2.56 0.01
CA ILE A 35 -12.81 -2.68 0.32
C ILE A 35 -13.27 -1.45 1.10
N LYS A 36 -13.83 -0.48 0.39
CA LYS A 36 -14.22 0.84 0.95
C LYS A 36 -15.42 0.81 1.89
N VAL A 37 -16.27 -0.22 1.82
CA VAL A 37 -17.53 -0.28 2.58
C VAL A 37 -17.60 -1.58 3.38
N ASN A 38 -17.97 -1.47 4.66
CA ASN A 38 -18.22 -2.61 5.51
C ASN A 38 -19.55 -3.30 5.14
N ASN A 39 -19.50 -4.17 4.14
CA ASN A 39 -20.68 -4.88 3.62
C ASN A 39 -20.32 -6.33 3.29
N ASP A 40 -20.99 -7.28 3.94
CA ASP A 40 -20.69 -8.72 3.80
C ASP A 40 -21.02 -9.25 2.39
N THR A 41 -22.08 -8.74 1.77
CA THR A 41 -22.45 -9.09 0.39
C THR A 41 -21.37 -8.62 -0.59
N LEU A 42 -20.81 -7.42 -0.39
CA LEU A 42 -19.71 -6.90 -1.21
C LEU A 42 -18.48 -7.80 -1.09
N ILE A 43 -18.05 -8.11 0.13
CA ILE A 43 -16.89 -8.96 0.40
C ILE A 43 -17.07 -10.34 -0.23
N LYS A 44 -18.23 -10.96 -0.05
CA LYS A 44 -18.57 -12.24 -0.66
C LYS A 44 -18.53 -12.18 -2.19
N LYS A 45 -19.13 -11.15 -2.81
CA LYS A 45 -19.15 -11.00 -4.27
C LYS A 45 -17.76 -10.77 -4.86
N VAL A 46 -16.89 -10.05 -4.17
CA VAL A 46 -15.49 -9.90 -4.56
C VAL A 46 -14.76 -11.25 -4.46
N SER A 47 -14.92 -11.98 -3.35
CA SER A 47 -14.35 -13.32 -3.18
C SER A 47 -14.79 -14.29 -4.28
N GLU A 48 -16.08 -14.36 -4.58
CA GLU A 48 -16.64 -15.19 -5.66
C GLU A 48 -15.99 -14.87 -7.02
N LEU A 49 -15.77 -13.58 -7.33
CA LEU A 49 -15.09 -13.18 -8.56
C LEU A 49 -13.61 -13.58 -8.55
N VAL A 50 -12.88 -13.35 -7.46
CA VAL A 50 -11.46 -13.73 -7.37
C VAL A 50 -11.28 -15.24 -7.56
N VAL A 51 -12.14 -16.04 -6.93
CA VAL A 51 -12.15 -17.51 -7.08
C VAL A 51 -12.53 -17.92 -8.50
N LYS A 52 -13.58 -17.32 -9.08
CA LYS A 52 -14.04 -17.64 -10.45
C LYS A 52 -12.93 -17.43 -11.49
N TYR A 53 -12.07 -16.45 -11.27
CA TYR A 53 -10.97 -16.08 -12.14
C TYR A 53 -9.63 -16.75 -11.77
N ASP A 54 -9.62 -17.66 -10.79
CA ASP A 54 -8.42 -18.39 -10.31
C ASP A 54 -7.22 -17.49 -9.96
N ARG A 55 -7.50 -16.34 -9.33
CA ARG A 55 -6.48 -15.30 -9.06
C ARG A 55 -6.29 -14.98 -7.58
N GLU A 56 -6.59 -15.93 -6.70
CA GLU A 56 -6.34 -15.80 -5.26
C GLU A 56 -4.85 -15.52 -4.95
N HIS A 57 -3.95 -16.03 -5.79
CA HIS A 57 -2.49 -15.87 -5.66
C HIS A 57 -1.95 -14.54 -6.21
N LEU A 58 -2.74 -13.81 -7.01
CA LEU A 58 -2.36 -12.51 -7.60
C LEU A 58 -3.24 -11.36 -7.10
N THR A 59 -4.12 -11.62 -6.12
CA THR A 59 -5.01 -10.59 -5.56
C THR A 59 -4.67 -10.38 -4.10
N VAL A 60 -4.50 -9.12 -3.70
CA VAL A 60 -4.49 -8.73 -2.29
C VAL A 60 -5.73 -7.88 -2.02
N TRP A 61 -6.31 -8.01 -0.83
CA TRP A 61 -7.43 -7.18 -0.44
C TRP A 61 -7.38 -6.76 1.03
N GLY A 62 -8.11 -5.70 1.35
CA GLY A 62 -8.38 -5.34 2.73
C GLY A 62 -8.78 -3.90 2.87
N ASN A 63 -8.50 -3.31 4.03
CA ASN A 63 -8.83 -1.93 4.35
C ASN A 63 -8.11 -1.46 5.63
N ALA A 64 -8.06 -0.16 5.88
CA ALA A 64 -7.59 0.40 7.16
C ALA A 64 -8.42 -0.07 8.37
N SER A 65 -9.69 -0.45 8.19
CA SER A 65 -10.57 -0.97 9.23
C SER A 65 -10.30 -2.44 9.53
N ASN A 66 -9.91 -2.73 10.79
CA ASN A 66 -9.71 -4.10 11.26
C ASN A 66 -10.99 -4.95 11.21
N GLN A 67 -12.17 -4.33 11.27
CA GLN A 67 -13.44 -5.06 11.14
C GLN A 67 -13.60 -5.61 9.71
N ILE A 68 -13.29 -4.80 8.70
CA ILE A 68 -13.36 -5.21 7.29
C ILE A 68 -12.31 -6.28 6.99
N VAL A 69 -11.06 -6.10 7.44
CA VAL A 69 -10.00 -7.09 7.25
C VAL A 69 -10.33 -8.43 7.90
N LYS A 70 -10.94 -8.43 9.10
CA LYS A 70 -11.41 -9.68 9.74
C LYS A 70 -12.48 -10.38 8.93
N LYS A 71 -13.41 -9.64 8.34
CA LYS A 71 -14.46 -10.19 7.47
C LYS A 71 -13.88 -10.76 6.17
N CYS A 72 -12.96 -10.03 5.53
CA CYS A 72 -12.23 -10.49 4.35
C CYS A 72 -11.50 -11.81 4.64
N TYR A 73 -10.68 -11.85 5.70
CA TYR A 73 -9.95 -13.06 6.08
C TYR A 73 -10.87 -14.24 6.42
N LYS A 74 -12.02 -13.98 7.05
CA LYS A 74 -13.02 -15.02 7.35
C LYS A 74 -13.69 -15.55 6.09
N GLU A 75 -13.98 -14.69 5.12
CA GLU A 75 -14.63 -15.06 3.86
C GLU A 75 -13.72 -15.90 2.98
N ASN A 76 -12.46 -15.48 2.80
CA ASN A 76 -11.49 -16.24 2.03
C ASN A 76 -10.07 -16.04 2.59
N PRO A 77 -9.54 -17.00 3.38
CA PRO A 77 -8.20 -16.92 3.95
C PRO A 77 -7.09 -17.21 2.92
N ARG A 78 -7.42 -17.64 1.69
CA ARG A 78 -6.44 -17.86 0.61
C ARG A 78 -6.02 -16.56 -0.08
N ILE A 79 -6.83 -15.50 0.04
CA ILE A 79 -6.50 -14.17 -0.50
C ILE A 79 -5.69 -13.41 0.57
N PRO A 80 -4.44 -13.01 0.27
CA PRO A 80 -3.62 -12.20 1.15
C PRO A 80 -4.33 -10.94 1.65
N VAL A 81 -4.17 -10.62 2.94
CA VAL A 81 -4.72 -9.42 3.55
C VAL A 81 -3.67 -8.40 3.95
N LEU A 82 -4.02 -7.12 3.84
CA LEU A 82 -3.19 -6.00 4.27
C LEU A 82 -3.35 -5.66 5.76
N PHE A 83 -2.36 -4.96 6.33
CA PHE A 83 -2.41 -4.46 7.70
C PHE A 83 -3.47 -3.37 7.86
N SER A 84 -4.43 -3.60 8.78
CA SER A 84 -5.33 -2.54 9.25
C SER A 84 -4.61 -1.58 10.19
N PHE A 85 -5.15 -0.38 10.37
CA PHE A 85 -4.51 0.66 11.20
C PHE A 85 -4.20 0.21 12.64
N PRO A 86 -5.11 -0.45 13.39
CA PRO A 86 -4.80 -0.96 14.72
C PRO A 86 -3.69 -2.02 14.71
N ARG A 87 -3.60 -2.81 13.63
CA ARG A 87 -2.56 -3.84 13.47
C ARG A 87 -1.20 -3.23 13.18
N VAL A 88 -1.14 -2.10 12.47
CA VAL A 88 0.10 -1.32 12.31
C VAL A 88 0.60 -0.79 13.66
N LEU A 89 -0.29 -0.24 14.50
CA LEU A 89 0.10 0.23 15.84
C LEU A 89 0.61 -0.92 16.72
N GLN A 90 -0.06 -2.08 16.67
CA GLN A 90 0.39 -3.28 17.36
C GLN A 90 1.75 -3.76 16.85
N LEU A 91 1.96 -3.75 15.52
CA LEU A 91 3.24 -4.09 14.89
C LEU A 91 4.36 -3.20 15.41
N LEU A 92 4.14 -1.88 15.47
CA LEU A 92 5.12 -0.94 16.02
C LEU A 92 5.40 -1.22 17.50
N GLY A 93 4.36 -1.44 18.31
CA GLY A 93 4.51 -1.80 19.72
C GLY A 93 5.37 -3.05 19.90
N LEU A 94 5.10 -4.11 19.13
CA LEU A 94 5.87 -5.35 19.14
C LEU A 94 7.32 -5.15 18.66
N PHE A 95 7.53 -4.32 17.64
CA PHE A 95 8.86 -4.01 17.14
C PHE A 95 9.71 -3.31 18.21
N TYR A 96 9.17 -2.24 18.81
CA TYR A 96 9.90 -1.44 19.80
C TYR A 96 10.07 -2.13 21.16
N THR A 97 9.20 -3.08 21.50
CA THR A 97 9.37 -3.92 22.69
C THR A 97 10.28 -5.13 22.46
N GLY A 98 10.69 -5.39 21.20
CA GLY A 98 11.48 -6.57 20.84
C GLY A 98 10.69 -7.88 20.81
N LEU A 99 9.36 -7.84 20.95
CA LEU A 99 8.49 -9.01 20.98
C LEU A 99 8.03 -9.48 19.59
N LEU A 100 8.29 -8.68 18.55
CA LEU A 100 7.88 -8.98 17.18
C LEU A 100 8.28 -10.38 16.67
N PRO A 101 9.48 -10.92 16.94
CA PRO A 101 9.87 -12.25 16.49
C PRO A 101 8.98 -13.38 17.05
N PHE A 102 8.34 -13.17 18.21
CA PHE A 102 7.58 -14.20 18.91
C PHE A 102 6.08 -14.19 18.58
N VAL A 103 5.61 -13.17 17.86
CA VAL A 103 4.18 -13.03 17.53
C VAL A 103 3.95 -13.38 16.06
N PRO A 104 3.11 -14.38 15.73
CA PRO A 104 2.76 -14.67 14.35
C PRO A 104 1.93 -13.53 13.75
N LEU A 105 2.24 -13.19 12.51
CA LEU A 105 1.52 -12.20 11.71
C LEU A 105 0.83 -12.92 10.57
N LYS A 106 -0.47 -12.65 10.40
CA LYS A 106 -1.28 -13.25 9.33
C LYS A 106 -1.36 -12.35 8.10
N GLU A 107 -1.09 -11.06 8.30
CA GLU A 107 -1.08 -10.06 7.25
C GLU A 107 0.19 -10.19 6.42
N GLN A 108 0.06 -10.08 5.09
CA GLN A 108 1.16 -10.29 4.14
C GLN A 108 1.62 -8.99 3.47
N PHE A 109 0.82 -7.92 3.58
CA PHE A 109 1.10 -6.63 2.93
C PHE A 109 0.97 -5.48 3.93
N LEU A 110 2.08 -4.81 4.23
CA LEU A 110 2.10 -3.56 4.99
C LEU A 110 2.03 -2.39 4.01
N GLU A 111 0.89 -1.71 3.98
CA GLU A 111 0.66 -0.56 3.10
C GLU A 111 0.54 0.70 3.94
N ILE A 112 1.56 1.55 3.92
CA ILE A 112 1.61 2.73 4.80
C ILE A 112 1.90 4.01 4.02
N PRO A 113 1.30 5.13 4.42
CA PRO A 113 1.66 6.41 3.85
C PRO A 113 3.05 6.83 4.32
N MET A 114 3.85 7.46 3.46
CA MET A 114 5.09 8.10 3.92
C MET A 114 4.73 9.40 4.66
N PRO A 115 4.96 9.52 5.98
CA PRO A 115 4.44 10.66 6.74
C PRO A 115 5.02 12.01 6.29
N SER A 116 6.29 12.04 5.85
CA SER A 116 6.89 13.25 5.30
C SER A 116 6.14 13.87 4.10
N ILE A 117 5.43 13.06 3.31
CA ILE A 117 4.66 13.53 2.16
C ILE A 117 3.40 14.27 2.59
N ILE A 118 2.84 13.94 3.76
CA ILE A 118 1.71 14.70 4.34
C ILE A 118 2.10 16.17 4.55
N THR A 119 3.38 16.44 4.83
CA THR A 119 3.90 17.81 4.99
C THR A 119 4.08 18.52 3.65
N LYS A 120 4.34 17.78 2.56
CA LYS A 120 4.40 18.33 1.19
C LYS A 120 3.01 18.61 0.62
N LEU A 121 2.04 17.72 0.88
CA LEU A 121 0.68 17.81 0.34
C LEU A 121 -0.20 18.80 1.10
N LYS A 122 0.07 19.05 2.39
CA LYS A 122 -0.62 20.08 3.16
C LYS A 122 0.16 21.38 3.09
N ASP A 123 -0.57 22.46 2.85
CA ASP A 123 -0.04 23.82 2.87
C ASP A 123 0.81 24.06 4.14
N PRO A 124 2.13 24.32 4.02
CA PRO A 124 3.05 24.43 5.16
C PRO A 124 2.58 25.42 6.22
N ASP A 125 1.89 26.48 5.81
CA ASP A 125 1.36 27.55 6.66
C ASP A 125 0.12 27.15 7.45
N ARG A 126 -0.51 26.01 7.13
CA ARG A 126 -1.69 25.48 7.85
C ARG A 126 -1.35 24.41 8.88
N LEU A 127 -0.10 23.93 8.94
CA LEU A 127 0.30 22.90 9.89
C LEU A 127 0.70 23.50 11.24
N THR A 128 -0.01 23.11 12.30
CA THR A 128 0.35 23.52 13.67
C THR A 128 1.67 22.88 14.11
N ARG A 129 2.38 23.49 15.07
CA ARG A 129 3.61 22.93 15.66
C ARG A 129 3.42 21.49 16.15
N SER A 130 2.27 21.18 16.75
CA SER A 130 1.95 19.83 17.23
C SER A 130 1.78 18.83 16.08
N GLN A 131 1.14 19.21 14.98
CA GLN A 131 0.99 18.35 13.80
C GLN A 131 2.34 18.05 13.14
N ARG A 132 3.24 19.03 13.08
CA ARG A 132 4.61 18.82 12.58
C ARG A 132 5.37 17.83 13.46
N PHE A 133 5.28 17.97 14.78
CA PHE A 133 5.89 17.04 15.71
C PHE A 133 5.32 15.62 15.57
N ILE A 134 3.99 15.48 15.47
CA ILE A 134 3.34 14.18 15.27
C ILE A 134 3.80 13.53 13.96
N THR A 135 3.89 14.31 12.88
CA THR A 135 4.33 13.81 11.57
C THR A 135 5.78 13.35 11.61
N TRP A 136 6.67 14.15 12.22
CA TRP A 136 8.08 13.78 12.41
C TRP A 136 8.22 12.52 13.27
N LEU A 137 7.45 12.41 14.35
CA LEU A 137 7.48 11.24 15.23
C LEU A 137 6.97 10.00 14.48
N ALA A 138 5.85 10.11 13.76
CA ALA A 138 5.32 9.03 12.94
C ALA A 138 6.32 8.58 11.87
N ASP A 139 6.98 9.52 11.19
CA ASP A 139 8.04 9.25 10.21
C ASP A 139 9.19 8.49 10.86
N THR A 140 9.69 8.95 12.00
CA THR A 140 10.80 8.33 12.74
C THR A 140 10.48 6.92 13.26
N LEU A 141 9.21 6.65 13.55
CA LEU A 141 8.74 5.37 14.06
C LEU A 141 8.42 4.36 12.95
N LEU A 142 7.75 4.81 11.88
CA LEU A 142 7.31 3.95 10.77
C LEU A 142 8.42 3.70 9.75
N MET A 143 9.24 4.71 9.43
CA MET A 143 10.22 4.66 8.33
C MET A 143 11.58 4.12 8.83
N ARG A 144 11.59 2.91 9.40
CA ARG A 144 12.81 2.26 9.90
C ARG A 144 13.24 1.09 9.03
N LYS A 145 14.47 1.14 8.51
CA LYS A 145 15.08 0.04 7.72
C LYS A 145 14.99 -1.32 8.44
N ALA A 146 15.31 -1.34 9.73
CA ALA A 146 15.25 -2.55 10.54
C ALA A 146 13.83 -3.14 10.66
N LEU A 147 12.79 -2.28 10.69
CA LEU A 147 11.41 -2.75 10.68
C LEU A 147 11.09 -3.42 9.33
N PHE A 148 11.45 -2.78 8.21
CA PHE A 148 11.17 -3.32 6.88
C PHE A 148 11.93 -4.61 6.64
N GLN A 149 13.23 -4.65 6.95
CA GLN A 149 14.03 -5.87 6.88
C GLN A 149 13.42 -7.01 7.69
N HIS A 150 12.91 -6.73 8.90
CA HIS A 150 12.26 -7.75 9.72
C HIS A 150 10.96 -8.26 9.09
N LEU A 151 10.18 -7.39 8.44
CA LEU A 151 8.95 -7.77 7.75
C LEU A 151 9.25 -8.58 6.48
N THR A 152 10.16 -8.10 5.64
CA THR A 152 10.57 -8.77 4.41
C THR A 152 11.19 -10.14 4.69
N ALA A 153 12.00 -10.28 5.75
CA ALA A 153 12.54 -11.57 6.18
C ALA A 153 11.45 -12.59 6.59
N ARG A 154 10.24 -12.11 6.88
CA ARG A 154 9.06 -12.93 7.19
C ARG A 154 8.13 -13.12 5.99
N GLY A 155 8.54 -12.68 4.80
CA GLY A 155 7.74 -12.74 3.58
C GLY A 155 6.63 -11.69 3.52
N ILE A 156 6.65 -10.67 4.38
CA ILE A 156 5.68 -9.58 4.37
C ILE A 156 6.20 -8.49 3.42
N GLN A 157 5.38 -8.12 2.45
CA GLN A 157 5.70 -7.07 1.50
C GLN A 157 5.38 -5.70 2.09
N VAL A 158 6.27 -4.72 1.89
CA VAL A 158 6.11 -3.36 2.39
C VAL A 158 5.90 -2.41 1.22
N TYR A 159 4.70 -1.86 1.11
CA TYR A 159 4.33 -0.87 0.10
C TYR A 159 4.17 0.50 0.72
N ILE A 160 4.76 1.50 0.07
CA ILE A 160 4.66 2.89 0.51
C ILE A 160 3.86 3.70 -0.50
N TRP A 161 2.92 4.50 0.00
CA TRP A 161 2.02 5.32 -0.80
C TRP A 161 1.90 6.76 -0.24
N VAL A 162 1.34 7.73 -0.94
CA VAL A 162 1.46 7.88 -2.41
C VAL A 162 2.74 8.66 -2.65
N LEU A 163 3.65 8.13 -3.46
CA LEU A 163 4.91 8.79 -3.82
C LEU A 163 4.79 9.28 -5.26
N ASN A 164 5.17 10.52 -5.55
CA ASN A 164 4.99 11.11 -6.89
C ASN A 164 6.28 11.74 -7.48
N ASP A 165 7.34 11.88 -6.67
CA ASP A 165 8.62 12.48 -7.06
C ASP A 165 9.77 11.46 -6.96
N GLU A 166 10.81 11.64 -7.79
CA GLU A 166 11.97 10.73 -7.83
C GLU A 166 12.70 10.65 -6.47
N ASP A 167 12.79 11.75 -5.72
CA ASP A 167 13.39 11.77 -4.37
C ASP A 167 12.62 10.89 -3.38
N ASP A 168 11.29 10.86 -3.49
CA ASP A 168 10.45 10.05 -2.62
C ASP A 168 10.54 8.57 -2.99
N PHE A 169 10.62 8.26 -4.30
CA PHE A 169 10.92 6.91 -4.79
C PHE A 169 12.24 6.40 -4.25
N GLN A 170 13.32 7.18 -4.42
CA GLN A 170 14.65 6.84 -3.93
C GLN A 170 14.62 6.57 -2.43
N ARG A 171 14.01 7.47 -1.66
CA ARG A 171 13.90 7.30 -0.21
C ARG A 171 13.15 6.03 0.18
N ALA A 172 12.05 5.70 -0.50
CA ALA A 172 11.29 4.48 -0.21
C ALA A 172 12.11 3.22 -0.47
N PHE A 173 12.80 3.13 -1.60
CA PHE A 173 13.65 1.99 -1.91
C PHE A 173 14.90 1.93 -1.00
N ASP A 174 15.50 3.07 -0.66
CA ASP A 174 16.61 3.13 0.31
C ASP A 174 16.22 2.59 1.68
N LEU A 175 14.95 2.78 2.08
CA LEU A 175 14.41 2.26 3.32
C LEU A 175 14.17 0.75 3.28
N GLY A 176 14.14 0.14 2.08
CA GLY A 176 13.86 -1.28 1.86
C GLY A 176 12.39 -1.57 1.56
N ALA A 177 11.64 -0.62 1.00
CA ALA A 177 10.28 -0.91 0.53
C ALA A 177 10.31 -1.95 -0.61
N THR A 178 9.39 -2.92 -0.58
CA THR A 178 9.21 -3.86 -1.70
C THR A 178 8.62 -3.15 -2.91
N GLY A 179 7.70 -2.21 -2.68
CA GLY A 179 6.94 -1.56 -3.73
C GLY A 179 6.50 -0.15 -3.36
N VAL A 180 6.12 0.59 -4.40
CA VAL A 180 5.67 1.97 -4.30
C VAL A 180 4.33 2.10 -5.01
N MET A 181 3.39 2.80 -4.40
CA MET A 181 2.16 3.22 -5.08
C MET A 181 2.28 4.69 -5.48
N THR A 182 2.04 4.97 -6.75
CA THR A 182 2.22 6.28 -7.38
C THR A 182 1.08 6.58 -8.34
N ASP A 183 0.76 7.87 -8.49
CA ASP A 183 -0.13 8.35 -9.55
C ASP A 183 0.60 8.44 -10.91
N PHE A 184 1.94 8.33 -10.92
CA PHE A 184 2.78 8.48 -12.12
C PHE A 184 3.58 7.19 -12.43
N PRO A 185 2.92 6.10 -12.86
CA PRO A 185 3.58 4.81 -13.08
C PRO A 185 4.69 4.86 -14.15
N THR A 186 4.53 5.67 -15.21
CA THR A 186 5.58 5.87 -16.23
C THR A 186 6.84 6.47 -15.62
N ARG A 187 6.69 7.48 -14.75
CA ARG A 187 7.83 8.12 -14.09
C ARG A 187 8.55 7.14 -13.15
N LEU A 188 7.80 6.33 -12.40
CA LEU A 188 8.37 5.30 -11.55
C LEU A 188 9.14 4.26 -12.38
N LYS A 189 8.58 3.83 -13.52
CA LYS A 189 9.27 2.91 -14.43
C LYS A 189 10.59 3.49 -14.95
N ASP A 190 10.57 4.73 -15.45
CA ASP A 190 11.76 5.40 -15.94
C ASP A 190 12.83 5.54 -14.84
N PHE A 191 12.41 5.88 -13.63
CA PHE A 191 13.28 5.92 -12.45
C PHE A 191 13.90 4.54 -12.15
N MET A 192 13.10 3.47 -12.18
CA MET A 192 13.60 2.10 -11.94
C MET A 192 14.58 1.65 -13.03
N ASP A 193 14.31 1.96 -14.30
CA ASP A 193 15.18 1.62 -15.43
C ASP A 193 16.52 2.37 -15.36
N LYS A 194 16.50 3.67 -15.04
CA LYS A 194 17.72 4.49 -14.84
C LYS A 194 18.61 3.92 -13.73
N ASN A 195 18.02 3.42 -12.65
CA ASN A 195 18.73 2.92 -11.48
C ASN A 195 18.99 1.40 -11.53
N GLY A 196 18.68 0.73 -12.65
CA GLY A 196 18.92 -0.71 -12.82
C GLY A 196 18.07 -1.62 -11.92
N MET A 197 16.96 -1.10 -11.38
CA MET A 197 16.09 -1.81 -10.43
C MET A 197 15.10 -2.76 -11.14
N SER A 198 14.91 -2.62 -12.45
CA SER A 198 13.96 -3.42 -13.23
C SER A 198 14.35 -4.89 -13.45
N LYS A 199 15.54 -5.32 -12.99
CA LYS A 199 16.06 -6.69 -13.17
C LYS A 199 15.94 -7.61 -11.94
N LEU A 200 15.24 -7.20 -10.89
CA LEU A 200 15.16 -7.92 -9.61
C LEU A 200 13.86 -8.74 -9.39
N GLN A 201 13.09 -9.03 -10.45
CA GLN A 201 11.92 -9.92 -10.39
C GLN A 201 12.16 -11.23 -11.14
#